data_AF-A0A7J2XBF5-F1
#
_entry.id   AF-A0A7J2XBF5-F1
#
_cell.length_a   1.000
_cell.length_b   1.000
_cell.length_c   1.000
_cell.angle_alpha   90.00
_cell.angle_beta   90.00
_cell.angle_gamma   90.00
#
_symmetry.space_group_name_H-M   'P 1'
#
loop_
_entity.id
_entity.type
_entity.pdbx_description
1 polymer ?
#
loop_
_entity_poly.entity_id
_entity_poly.type
_entity_poly.pdbx_seq_one_letter_code
_entity_poly.pdbx_strand_id
1 'polypeptide(L)'
;MPFDRKTLVIPDGTRFEEQLIITDGDVDVVISDNAYTEFGFKTDGRIFVGERAQVKGDLISKGDLYIDMFSKIGGSVFSDGKVYLGDRVVIDGKLSVKGDLDVGDNVEI
;
A
#
# COMPACT_ATOMS: atom_id res chain seq x y z
N MET A 1 -8.69 -10.91 -14.74
CA MET A 1 -10.09 -10.52 -15.00
C MET A 1 -10.19 -9.01 -14.86
N PRO A 2 -11.03 -8.28 -15.62
CA PRO A 2 -11.31 -6.88 -15.30
C PRO A 2 -12.08 -6.80 -13.98
N PHE A 3 -11.66 -5.93 -13.07
CA PHE A 3 -12.36 -5.72 -11.79
C PHE A 3 -13.69 -4.98 -12.04
N ASP A 4 -14.81 -5.52 -11.57
CA ASP A 4 -16.05 -4.77 -11.46
C ASP A 4 -15.97 -3.83 -10.24
N ARG A 5 -16.28 -2.55 -10.45
CA ARG A 5 -16.29 -1.50 -9.41
C ARG A 5 -17.27 -1.78 -8.25
N LYS A 6 -18.13 -2.79 -8.37
CA LYS A 6 -19.05 -3.23 -7.31
C LYS A 6 -18.53 -4.38 -6.45
N THR A 7 -17.36 -4.95 -6.77
CA THR A 7 -16.86 -6.17 -6.11
C THR A 7 -15.67 -5.87 -5.20
N LEU A 8 -15.86 -6.09 -3.89
CA LEU A 8 -14.75 -6.29 -2.96
C LEU A 8 -14.33 -7.76 -3.01
N VAL A 9 -13.04 -8.03 -3.21
CA VAL A 9 -12.47 -9.38 -3.19
C VAL A 9 -11.51 -9.47 -2.00
N ILE A 10 -11.73 -10.47 -1.15
CA ILE A 10 -10.82 -10.86 -0.07
C ILE A 10 -10.37 -12.29 -0.37
N PRO A 11 -9.09 -12.54 -0.70
CA PRO A 11 -8.61 -13.89 -1.01
C PRO A 11 -8.68 -14.85 0.19
N ASP A 12 -8.83 -16.14 -0.08
CA ASP A 12 -8.77 -17.18 0.94
C ASP A 12 -7.42 -17.13 1.69
N GLY A 13 -7.45 -17.38 3.00
CA GLY A 13 -6.27 -17.26 3.87
C GLY A 13 -5.97 -15.85 4.38
N THR A 14 -6.66 -14.81 3.90
CA THR A 14 -6.52 -13.44 4.43
C THR A 14 -6.86 -13.39 5.92
N ARG A 15 -5.95 -12.86 6.74
CA ARG A 15 -6.13 -12.65 8.19
C ARG A 15 -6.30 -11.17 8.51
N PHE A 16 -7.16 -10.87 9.47
CA PHE A 16 -7.35 -9.54 10.04
C PHE A 16 -6.78 -9.58 11.47
N GLU A 17 -5.66 -8.91 11.69
CA GLU A 17 -4.98 -8.74 12.98
C GLU A 17 -5.20 -7.32 13.53
N GLU A 18 -4.75 -7.02 14.75
CA GLU A 18 -5.03 -5.76 15.46
C GLU A 18 -4.56 -4.48 14.74
N GLN A 19 -3.53 -4.60 13.89
CA GLN A 19 -2.93 -3.48 13.16
C GLN A 19 -2.74 -3.77 11.66
N LEU A 20 -2.88 -5.03 11.22
CA LEU A 20 -2.54 -5.47 9.87
C LEU A 20 -3.61 -6.39 9.28
N ILE A 21 -3.91 -6.19 8.00
CA ILE A 21 -4.58 -7.18 7.15
C ILE A 21 -3.46 -7.92 6.39
N ILE A 22 -3.38 -9.24 6.56
CA ILE A 22 -2.30 -10.07 6.03
C ILE A 22 -2.85 -11.05 4.98
N THR A 23 -2.33 -11.00 3.76
CA THR A 23 -2.61 -12.00 2.71
C THR A 23 -1.46 -13.00 2.63
N ASP A 24 -1.78 -14.29 2.53
CA ASP A 24 -0.79 -15.35 2.35
C ASP A 24 -0.45 -15.58 0.87
N GLY A 25 0.82 -15.80 0.58
CA GLY A 25 1.30 -16.05 -0.78
C GLY A 25 1.44 -14.80 -1.66
N ASP A 26 1.75 -15.03 -2.93
CA ASP A 26 2.00 -13.99 -3.94
C ASP A 26 0.67 -13.37 -4.41
N VAL A 27 0.11 -12.50 -3.56
CA VAL A 27 -1.21 -11.88 -3.71
C VAL A 27 -1.05 -10.36 -3.77
N ASP A 28 -1.43 -9.74 -4.88
CA ASP A 28 -1.45 -8.29 -5.00
C ASP A 28 -2.59 -7.67 -4.17
N VAL A 29 -2.27 -6.66 -3.35
CA VAL A 29 -3.23 -5.83 -2.63
C VAL A 29 -3.48 -4.54 -3.42
N VAL A 30 -4.74 -4.24 -3.74
CA VAL A 30 -5.11 -3.04 -4.52
C VAL A 30 -6.15 -2.23 -3.75
N ILE A 31 -5.85 -0.97 -3.46
CA ILE A 31 -6.71 -0.06 -2.69
C ILE A 31 -6.94 1.23 -3.47
N SER A 32 -8.13 1.38 -4.08
CA SER A 32 -8.81 2.63 -4.53
C SER A 32 -10.01 2.27 -5.43
N ASP A 33 -10.99 3.11 -5.77
CA ASP A 33 -11.11 4.59 -5.85
C ASP A 33 -11.67 5.26 -4.57
N ASN A 34 -11.24 6.51 -4.32
CA ASN A 34 -11.56 7.43 -3.23
C ASN A 34 -11.34 6.93 -1.78
N ALA A 35 -10.21 6.26 -1.53
CA ALA A 35 -9.95 5.46 -0.31
C ALA A 35 -9.56 6.19 1.01
N TYR A 36 -9.69 5.45 2.12
CA TYR A 36 -9.18 5.70 3.48
C TYR A 36 -9.03 4.35 4.20
N THR A 37 -8.00 4.12 5.04
CA THR A 37 -7.96 2.97 5.97
C THR A 37 -7.09 3.25 7.21
N GLU A 38 -7.35 2.53 8.30
CA GLU A 38 -6.69 2.59 9.62
C GLU A 38 -6.10 1.25 10.07
N PHE A 39 -6.07 0.25 9.19
CA PHE A 39 -5.17 -0.89 9.28
C PHE A 39 -4.07 -0.75 8.23
N GLY A 40 -2.91 -1.32 8.53
CA GLY A 40 -1.87 -1.58 7.56
C GLY A 40 -2.14 -2.84 6.75
N PHE A 41 -1.31 -3.10 5.76
CA PHE A 41 -1.44 -4.24 4.84
C PHE A 41 -0.12 -4.96 4.73
N LYS A 42 -0.14 -6.29 4.81
CA LYS A 42 1.03 -7.12 4.62
C LYS A 42 0.79 -8.20 3.56
N THR A 43 1.67 -8.26 2.57
CA THR A 43 1.65 -9.31 1.55
C THR A 43 3.05 -9.72 1.10
N ASP A 44 3.17 -10.91 0.53
CA ASP A 44 4.35 -11.33 -0.23
C ASP A 44 4.30 -10.85 -1.70
N GLY A 45 3.10 -10.50 -2.22
CA GLY A 45 2.90 -9.87 -3.53
C GLY A 45 3.18 -8.37 -3.53
N ARG A 46 2.52 -7.60 -4.41
CA ARG A 46 2.67 -6.14 -4.52
C ARG A 46 1.54 -5.38 -3.82
N ILE A 47 1.74 -4.08 -3.56
CA ILE A 47 0.69 -3.20 -3.01
C ILE A 47 0.51 -1.97 -3.91
N PHE A 48 -0.74 -1.63 -4.23
CA PHE A 48 -1.13 -0.47 -5.03
C PHE A 48 -2.14 0.41 -4.27
N VAL A 49 -1.88 1.72 -4.14
CA VAL A 49 -2.69 2.67 -3.35
C VAL A 49 -2.89 4.02 -4.05
N GLY A 50 -4.15 4.36 -4.39
CA GLY A 50 -4.60 5.69 -4.81
C GLY A 50 -5.37 5.69 -6.15
N GLU A 51 -6.23 6.64 -6.51
CA GLU A 51 -6.76 7.85 -5.88
C GLU A 51 -7.69 7.58 -4.66
N ARG A 52 -7.72 8.32 -3.54
CA ARG A 52 -7.15 9.64 -3.14
C ARG A 52 -6.72 9.52 -1.65
N ALA A 53 -5.82 8.59 -1.37
CA ALA A 53 -5.99 7.67 -0.25
C ALA A 53 -5.25 8.02 1.05
N GLN A 54 -5.92 7.92 2.21
CA GLN A 54 -5.24 7.80 3.50
C GLN A 54 -5.04 6.32 3.88
N VAL A 55 -3.90 5.96 4.49
CA VAL A 55 -3.71 4.64 5.13
C VAL A 55 -2.93 4.78 6.43
N LYS A 56 -3.53 4.54 7.59
CA LYS A 56 -2.93 4.77 8.92
C LYS A 56 -2.57 3.47 9.65
N GLY A 57 -1.80 2.64 8.96
CA GLY A 57 -1.04 1.51 9.50
C GLY A 57 0.07 1.16 8.52
N ASP A 58 0.93 0.21 8.87
CA ASP A 58 2.13 -0.07 8.07
C ASP A 58 1.79 -0.74 6.73
N LEU A 59 2.44 -0.30 5.64
CA LEU A 59 2.40 -0.99 4.35
C LEU A 59 3.66 -1.86 4.23
N ILE A 60 3.48 -3.18 4.18
CA ILE A 60 4.57 -4.17 4.21
C ILE A 60 4.44 -5.10 3.01
N SER A 61 5.41 -5.05 2.10
CA SER A 61 5.40 -5.81 0.85
C SER A 61 6.72 -6.53 0.63
N LYS A 62 6.72 -7.80 0.20
CA LYS A 62 7.94 -8.39 -0.39
C LYS A 62 8.11 -7.99 -1.87
N GLY A 63 7.01 -7.74 -2.57
CA GLY A 63 7.03 -7.17 -3.91
C GLY A 63 7.05 -5.63 -3.91
N ASP A 64 6.79 -5.07 -5.08
CA ASP A 64 6.76 -3.63 -5.32
C ASP A 64 5.58 -2.91 -4.63
N LEU A 65 5.75 -1.61 -4.41
CA LEU A 65 4.81 -0.75 -3.68
C LEU A 65 4.56 0.54 -4.48
N TYR A 66 3.30 0.83 -4.84
CA TYR A 66 2.91 1.98 -5.67
C TYR A 66 1.91 2.85 -4.91
N ILE A 67 2.24 4.13 -4.68
CA ILE A 67 1.42 5.06 -3.88
C ILE A 67 1.22 6.36 -4.67
N ASP A 68 0.07 6.53 -5.31
CA ASP A 68 -0.27 7.68 -6.17
C ASP A 68 -1.77 7.66 -6.55
N MET A 69 -2.57 8.73 -6.50
CA MET A 69 -2.45 10.06 -5.89
C MET A 69 -3.40 10.14 -4.66
N PHE A 70 -3.59 11.22 -3.90
CA PHE A 70 -2.64 12.25 -3.43
C PHE A 70 -2.50 11.93 -1.92
N SER A 71 -1.82 10.83 -1.63
CA SER A 71 -2.08 9.99 -0.46
C SER A 71 -1.31 10.39 0.81
N LYS A 72 -1.85 10.06 1.99
CA LYS A 72 -1.18 10.24 3.29
C LYS A 72 -1.14 8.94 4.10
N ILE A 73 0.06 8.44 4.35
CA ILE A 73 0.31 7.19 5.08
C ILE A 73 0.67 7.53 6.53
N GLY A 74 -0.15 7.10 7.49
CA GLY A 74 0.10 7.32 8.92
C GLY A 74 1.06 6.30 9.56
N GLY A 75 1.32 5.19 8.87
CA GLY A 75 2.27 4.16 9.28
C GLY A 75 3.60 4.24 8.52
N SER A 76 4.42 3.22 8.69
CA SER A 76 5.67 3.03 7.96
C SER A 76 5.45 2.23 6.67
N VAL A 77 6.32 2.44 5.68
CA VAL A 77 6.28 1.77 4.37
C VAL A 77 7.56 0.92 4.22
N PHE A 78 7.38 -0.38 4.05
CA PHE A 78 8.44 -1.39 3.93
C PHE A 78 8.27 -2.18 2.64
N SER A 79 9.30 -2.17 1.78
CA SER A 79 9.35 -3.01 0.58
C SER A 79 10.69 -3.73 0.44
N ASP A 80 10.64 -5.03 0.15
CA ASP A 80 11.82 -5.76 -0.36
C ASP A 80 12.01 -5.59 -1.88
N GLY A 81 10.96 -5.14 -2.59
CA GLY A 81 10.97 -4.80 -4.01
C GLY A 81 11.22 -3.30 -4.25
N LYS A 82 10.66 -2.78 -5.34
CA LYS A 82 10.74 -1.35 -5.71
C LYS A 82 9.62 -0.54 -5.07
N VAL A 83 9.86 0.73 -4.80
CA VAL A 83 8.81 1.66 -4.36
C VAL A 83 8.68 2.82 -5.35
N TYR A 84 7.45 3.08 -5.78
CA TYR A 84 7.06 4.27 -6.53
C TYR A 84 6.16 5.15 -5.66
N LEU A 85 6.65 6.34 -5.31
CA LEU A 85 5.87 7.39 -4.67
C LEU A 85 5.56 8.46 -5.71
N GLY A 86 4.28 8.68 -5.99
CA GLY A 86 3.83 9.75 -6.88
C GLY A 86 3.94 11.14 -6.25
N ASP A 87 3.27 12.11 -6.86
CA ASP A 87 3.37 13.50 -6.43
C ASP A 87 2.61 13.73 -5.10
N ARG A 88 3.23 14.51 -4.19
CA ARG A 88 2.63 14.97 -2.92
C ARG A 88 2.23 13.85 -1.95
N VAL A 89 2.93 12.71 -2.00
CA VAL A 89 2.78 11.64 -1.00
C VAL A 89 3.37 12.09 0.33
N VAL A 90 2.63 11.87 1.42
CA VAL A 90 3.12 12.11 2.80
C VAL A 90 3.16 10.79 3.55
N ILE A 91 4.27 10.48 4.21
CA ILE A 91 4.43 9.32 5.11
C ILE A 91 4.77 9.86 6.51
N ASP A 92 3.94 9.60 7.52
CA ASP A 92 4.18 10.04 8.90
C ASP A 92 5.14 9.09 9.67
N GLY A 93 5.41 7.91 9.11
CA GLY A 93 6.24 6.84 9.70
C GLY A 93 7.66 6.79 9.13
N LYS A 94 8.16 5.58 8.82
CA LYS A 94 9.46 5.37 8.17
C LYS A 94 9.28 4.77 6.79
N LEU A 95 10.09 5.20 5.82
CA LEU A 95 10.27 4.49 4.56
C LEU A 95 11.52 3.59 4.63
N SER A 96 11.39 2.34 4.20
CA SER A 96 12.49 1.36 4.11
C SER A 96 12.33 0.52 2.86
N VAL A 97 13.27 0.64 1.92
CA VAL A 97 13.24 0.00 0.61
C VAL A 97 14.54 -0.76 0.39
N LYS A 98 14.47 -2.01 -0.08
CA LYS A 98 15.66 -2.79 -0.48
C LYS A 98 15.96 -2.71 -1.98
N GLY A 99 14.92 -2.57 -2.81
CA GLY A 99 15.07 -2.33 -4.24
C GLY A 99 15.25 -0.85 -4.58
N ASP A 100 14.82 -0.47 -5.78
CA ASP A 100 14.88 0.91 -6.25
C ASP A 100 13.75 1.75 -5.64
N LEU A 101 14.00 3.05 -5.45
CA LEU A 101 13.02 4.02 -4.96
C LEU A 101 12.88 5.17 -5.96
N ASP A 102 11.71 5.26 -6.58
CA ASP A 102 11.31 6.37 -7.45
C ASP A 102 10.40 7.32 -6.65
N VAL A 103 10.68 8.63 -6.72
CA VAL A 103 10.01 9.67 -5.91
C VAL A 103 9.59 10.83 -6.79
N GLY A 104 8.30 11.17 -6.77
CA GLY A 104 7.69 12.33 -7.43
C GLY A 104 7.91 13.65 -6.70
N ASP A 105 7.20 14.68 -7.16
CA ASP A 105 7.37 16.04 -6.66
C ASP A 105 6.66 16.27 -5.31
N ASN A 106 7.37 16.89 -4.36
CA ASN A 106 6.88 17.27 -3.01
C ASN A 106 6.48 16.08 -2.10
N VAL A 107 7.25 15.00 -2.12
CA VAL A 107 7.08 13.88 -1.17
C VAL A 107 7.69 14.23 0.20
N GLU A 108 6.97 13.89 1.28
CA GLU A 108 7.38 14.09 2.68
C GLU A 108 7.41 12.76 3.44
N ILE A 109 8.44 12.56 4.28
CA ILE A 109 8.73 11.37 5.11
C ILE A 109 9.38 11.83 6.42
#